data_AF-A0A4R0MWS7-F1
#
_entry.id   AF-A0A4R0MWS7-F1
#
_cell.length_a   1.000
_cell.length_b   1.000
_cell.length_c   1.000
_cell.angle_alpha   90.00
_cell.angle_beta   90.00
_cell.angle_gamma   90.00
#
_symmetry.space_group_name_H-M   'P 1'
#
loop_
_entity.id
_entity.type
_entity.pdbx_description
1 polymer ?
#
loop_
_entity_poly.entity_id
_entity_poly.type
_entity_poly.pdbx_seq_one_letter_code
_entity_poly.pdbx_strand_id
1 'polypeptide(L)'
;MLVTSRNENAFKQFSLKGEYLGTVDILGSFICRPVIKGKNIYVAVFCSGDNQNFGSGYLTILDEYNKVISSPGATEPIYHHGVLLPQQKLAGHFMHPHDVCLDDDENLYVPQWNANQVYPMRLTRI
;
A
#
# COMPACT_ATOMS: atom_id res chain seq x y z
N MET A 1 -11.04 6.98 -11.05
CA MET A 1 -10.57 5.58 -10.97
C MET A 1 -9.09 5.58 -10.67
N LEU A 2 -8.63 4.68 -9.78
CA LEU A 2 -7.22 4.46 -9.50
C LEU A 2 -6.78 3.13 -10.12
N VAL A 3 -5.68 3.15 -10.86
CA VAL A 3 -5.08 1.96 -11.47
C VAL A 3 -3.66 1.81 -10.94
N THR A 4 -3.33 0.65 -10.40
CA THR A 4 -1.98 0.39 -9.90
C THR A 4 -1.04 0.02 -11.03
N SER A 5 0.06 0.76 -11.15
CA SER A 5 1.22 0.44 -11.96
C SER A 5 2.33 -0.09 -11.05
N ARG A 6 2.29 -1.39 -10.76
CA ARG A 6 3.16 -2.02 -9.74
C ARG A 6 4.65 -1.85 -10.05
N ASN A 7 5.04 -2.03 -11.31
CA ASN A 7 6.45 -1.93 -11.74
C ASN A 7 6.97 -0.48 -11.75
N GLU A 8 6.09 0.51 -11.92
CA GLU A 8 6.44 1.93 -11.78
C GLU A 8 6.32 2.41 -10.32
N ASN A 9 5.87 1.54 -9.41
CA ASN A 9 5.58 1.87 -8.00
C ASN A 9 4.63 3.07 -7.88
N ALA A 10 3.54 3.09 -8.66
CA ALA A 10 2.68 4.27 -8.75
C ALA A 10 1.19 3.95 -8.98
N PHE A 11 0.33 4.90 -8.61
CA PHE A 11 -1.07 4.91 -9.05
C PHE A 11 -1.23 5.84 -10.25
N LYS A 12 -1.91 5.36 -11.29
CA LYS A 12 -2.41 6.19 -12.39
C LYS A 12 -3.87 6.54 -12.13
N GLN A 13 -4.19 7.83 -12.20
CA GLN A 13 -5.53 8.35 -11.96
C GLN A 13 -6.24 8.62 -13.28
N PHE A 14 -7.50 8.20 -13.37
CA PHE A 14 -8.34 8.40 -14.55
C PHE A 14 -9.71 8.95 -14.19
N SER A 15 -10.27 9.80 -15.05
CA SER A 15 -11.67 10.19 -15.00
C SER A 15 -12.57 9.00 -15.37
N LEU A 16 -13.87 9.07 -15.06
CA LEU A 16 -14.82 8.03 -15.48
C LEU A 16 -15.02 7.97 -16.99
N LYS A 17 -14.56 8.99 -17.73
CA LYS A 17 -14.53 9.01 -19.20
C LYS A 17 -13.24 8.40 -19.77
N GLY A 18 -12.32 7.93 -18.90
CA GLY A 18 -11.05 7.34 -19.31
C GLY A 18 -9.93 8.35 -19.56
N GLU A 19 -10.10 9.62 -19.17
CA GLU A 19 -9.05 10.64 -19.33
C GLU A 19 -8.00 10.45 -18.23
N TYR A 20 -6.72 10.48 -18.59
CA TYR A 20 -5.63 10.44 -17.63
C TYR A 20 -5.54 11.76 -16.86
N LEU A 21 -5.53 11.68 -15.53
CA LEU A 21 -5.53 12.84 -14.64
C LEU A 21 -4.16 13.09 -13.99
N GLY A 22 -3.36 12.04 -13.83
CA GLY A 22 -2.04 12.16 -13.20
C GLY A 22 -1.52 10.83 -12.65
N THR A 23 -0.29 10.89 -12.14
CA THR A 23 0.38 9.77 -11.46
C THR A 23 0.70 10.18 -10.02
N VAL A 24 0.50 9.24 -9.09
CA VAL A 24 0.93 9.35 -7.70
C VAL A 24 2.04 8.32 -7.48
N ASP A 25 3.25 8.79 -7.27
CA ASP A 25 4.41 7.94 -7.03
C ASP A 25 4.46 7.46 -5.57
N ILE A 26 4.66 6.16 -5.38
CA ILE A 26 4.87 5.49 -4.08
C ILE A 26 6.25 4.81 -4.14
N LEU A 27 7.29 5.61 -4.34
CA LEU A 27 8.64 5.17 -4.71
C LEU A 27 9.16 4.00 -3.86
N GLY A 28 9.70 2.98 -4.53
CA GLY A 28 10.22 1.79 -3.88
C GLY A 28 9.17 0.85 -3.30
N SER A 29 7.88 1.13 -3.51
CA SER A 29 6.77 0.32 -2.98
C SER A 29 6.05 -0.39 -4.11
N PHE A 30 6.18 -1.70 -4.18
CA PHE A 30 5.44 -2.50 -5.15
C PHE A 30 4.01 -2.74 -4.67
N ILE A 31 3.19 -1.73 -4.91
CA ILE A 31 1.79 -1.66 -4.49
C ILE A 31 0.88 -2.64 -5.24
N CYS A 32 -0.19 -3.06 -4.56
CA CYS A 32 -1.26 -3.90 -5.07
C CYS A 32 -2.52 -3.06 -5.35
N ARG A 33 -3.71 -3.66 -5.23
CA ARG A 33 -4.98 -2.98 -5.44
C ARG A 33 -5.20 -1.89 -4.37
N PRO A 34 -5.65 -0.67 -4.75
CA PRO A 34 -6.05 0.34 -3.78
C PRO A 34 -7.47 0.04 -3.26
N VAL A 35 -7.67 0.21 -1.97
CA VAL A 35 -8.98 0.08 -1.30
C VAL A 35 -9.35 1.41 -0.69
N ILE A 36 -10.43 2.03 -1.18
CA ILE A 36 -10.89 3.33 -0.72
C ILE A 36 -11.96 3.12 0.34
N LYS A 37 -11.77 3.67 1.55
CA LYS A 37 -12.79 3.70 2.62
C LYS A 37 -12.72 5.07 3.31
N GLY A 38 -13.84 5.78 3.29
CA GLY A 38 -13.90 7.16 3.79
C GLY A 38 -12.96 8.08 3.02
N LYS A 39 -12.04 8.74 3.74
CA LYS A 39 -11.05 9.67 3.18
C LYS A 39 -9.68 9.03 2.91
N ASN A 40 -9.55 7.74 3.16
CA ASN A 40 -8.26 7.06 3.09
C ASN A 40 -8.24 6.01 1.98
N ILE A 41 -7.04 5.77 1.47
CA ILE A 41 -6.71 4.70 0.53
C ILE A 41 -5.77 3.74 1.25
N TYR A 42 -6.19 2.48 1.35
CA TYR A 42 -5.44 1.40 1.98
C TYR A 42 -4.85 0.50 0.90
N VAL A 43 -3.57 0.16 1.05
CA VAL A 43 -2.83 -0.52 -0.02
C VAL A 43 -1.87 -1.52 0.60
N ALA A 44 -1.88 -2.75 0.07
CA ALA A 44 -0.82 -3.71 0.35
C ALA A 44 0.39 -3.45 -0.55
N VAL A 45 1.58 -3.43 0.03
CA VAL A 45 2.87 -3.40 -0.65
C VAL A 45 3.45 -4.80 -0.61
N PHE A 46 3.46 -5.52 -1.73
CA PHE A 46 3.85 -6.94 -1.72
C PHE A 46 5.36 -7.11 -1.48
N CYS A 47 6.17 -6.19 -2.04
CA CYS A 47 7.61 -6.08 -1.85
C CYS A 47 8.01 -4.59 -1.82
N SER A 48 9.18 -4.29 -1.27
CA SER A 48 9.77 -2.95 -1.28
C SER A 48 11.25 -2.95 -1.65
N GLY A 49 11.71 -1.84 -2.23
CA GLY A 49 13.06 -1.65 -2.78
C GLY A 49 13.26 -2.36 -4.12
N ASP A 50 13.14 -3.69 -4.11
CA ASP A 50 13.29 -4.56 -5.29
C ASP A 50 12.14 -5.58 -5.35
N ASN A 51 11.70 -5.95 -6.56
CA ASN A 51 10.54 -6.85 -6.71
C ASN A 51 10.84 -8.30 -6.31
N GLN A 52 12.12 -8.67 -6.16
CA GLN A 52 12.59 -9.98 -5.70
C GLN A 52 12.92 -9.97 -4.21
N ASN A 53 12.78 -8.83 -3.52
CA ASN A 53 13.08 -8.70 -2.10
C ASN A 53 12.05 -9.44 -1.24
N PHE A 54 12.23 -10.75 -1.12
CA PHE A 54 11.26 -11.66 -0.50
C PHE A 54 10.92 -11.23 0.93
N GLY A 55 9.63 -11.08 1.21
CA GLY A 55 9.14 -10.80 2.55
C GLY A 55 9.38 -9.37 3.03
N SER A 56 9.73 -8.44 2.13
CA SER A 56 9.89 -7.01 2.40
C SER A 56 8.58 -6.20 2.34
N GLY A 57 7.45 -6.87 2.22
CA GLY A 57 6.13 -6.24 2.10
C GLY A 57 5.58 -5.67 3.42
N TYR A 58 4.65 -4.73 3.29
CA TYR A 58 4.00 -4.01 4.38
C TYR A 58 2.67 -3.40 3.90
N LEU A 59 2.01 -2.58 4.72
CA LEU A 59 0.83 -1.82 4.31
C LEU A 59 1.15 -0.32 4.23
N THR A 60 0.55 0.38 3.27
CA THR A 60 0.63 1.84 3.18
C THR A 60 -0.78 2.44 3.11
N ILE A 61 -0.96 3.58 3.78
CA ILE A 61 -2.23 4.28 3.91
C ILE A 61 -2.03 5.71 3.44
N LEU A 62 -2.83 6.13 2.46
CA LEU A 62 -2.84 7.47 1.92
C LEU A 62 -4.09 8.23 2.35
N ASP A 63 -3.98 9.55 2.44
CA ASP A 63 -5.11 10.46 2.61
C ASP A 63 -5.79 10.81 1.27
N GLU A 64 -6.84 11.65 1.34
CA GLU A 64 -7.62 12.12 0.19
C GLU A 64 -6.82 12.99 -0.79
N TYR A 65 -5.62 13.44 -0.39
CA TYR A 65 -4.69 14.22 -1.21
C TYR A 65 -3.56 13.37 -1.79
N ASN A 66 -3.66 12.04 -1.67
CA ASN A 66 -2.67 11.07 -2.12
C ASN A 66 -1.32 11.15 -1.37
N LYS A 67 -1.31 11.66 -0.13
CA LYS A 67 -0.14 11.63 0.73
C LYS A 67 -0.17 10.37 1.60
N VAL A 68 0.93 9.63 1.64
CA VAL A 68 1.12 8.53 2.59
C VAL A 68 1.19 9.12 4.00
N ILE A 69 0.24 8.74 4.84
CA ILE A 69 0.10 9.22 6.22
C ILE A 69 0.48 8.15 7.25
N SER A 70 0.51 6.88 6.84
CA SER A 70 0.88 5.77 7.73
C SER A 70 1.38 4.58 6.92
N SER A 71 2.29 3.78 7.49
CA SER A 71 2.76 2.55 6.86
C SER A 71 2.99 1.43 7.86
N PRO A 72 1.91 0.75 8.30
CA PRO A 72 2.01 -0.36 9.23
C PRO A 72 2.96 -1.46 8.72
N GLY A 73 3.96 -1.79 9.55
CA GLY A 73 5.00 -2.76 9.22
C GLY A 73 6.22 -2.20 8.49
N ALA A 74 6.30 -0.88 8.29
CA ALA A 74 7.43 -0.20 7.67
C ALA A 74 7.86 1.06 8.44
N THR A 75 8.94 1.68 7.98
CA THR A 75 9.41 2.99 8.44
C THR A 75 8.35 4.06 8.21
N GLU A 76 8.31 5.06 9.08
CA GLU A 76 7.42 6.22 8.94
C GLU A 76 7.58 6.89 7.56
N PRO A 77 6.48 7.38 6.96
CA PRO A 77 6.55 8.09 5.69
C PRO A 77 7.23 9.45 5.87
N ILE A 78 8.43 9.59 5.29
CA ILE A 78 9.20 10.82 5.32
C ILE A 78 9.11 11.48 3.95
N TYR A 79 8.83 12.77 3.93
CA TYR A 79 8.76 13.58 2.72
C TYR A 79 9.93 14.56 2.67
N HIS A 80 10.61 14.61 1.51
CA HIS A 80 11.64 15.60 1.23
C HIS A 80 11.23 16.42 0.01
N HIS A 81 11.07 17.74 0.18
CA HIS A 81 10.54 18.64 -0.85
C HIS A 81 9.22 18.16 -1.49
N GLY A 82 8.32 17.60 -0.69
CA GLY A 82 7.02 17.09 -1.16
C GLY A 82 7.06 15.72 -1.84
N VAL A 83 8.23 15.10 -1.98
CA VAL A 83 8.40 13.75 -2.53
C VAL A 83 8.55 12.74 -1.40
N LEU A 84 7.78 11.64 -1.47
CA LEU A 84 7.89 10.53 -0.53
C LEU A 84 9.24 9.83 -0.70
N LEU A 85 9.98 9.64 0.38
CA LEU A 85 11.19 8.83 0.40
C LEU A 85 10.84 7.34 0.46
N PRO A 86 11.66 6.44 -0.13
CA PRO A 86 11.42 5.01 -0.08
C PRO A 86 11.26 4.49 1.35
N GLN A 87 10.23 3.69 1.57
CA GLN A 87 9.95 3.11 2.88
C GLN A 87 10.48 1.68 2.95
N GLN A 88 10.98 1.30 4.11
CA GLN A 88 11.56 -0.02 4.34
C GLN A 88 10.75 -0.78 5.37
N LYS A 89 10.55 -2.07 5.13
CA LYS A 89 9.93 -2.95 6.11
C LYS A 89 10.71 -2.95 7.43
N LEU A 90 10.00 -2.87 8.55
CA LEU A 90 10.52 -3.10 9.90
C LEU A 90 10.30 -4.56 10.31
N ALA A 91 10.85 -4.96 11.47
CA ALA A 91 10.51 -6.25 12.05
C ALA A 91 8.99 -6.40 12.17
N GLY A 92 8.42 -7.48 11.60
CA GLY A 92 6.97 -7.60 11.50
C GLY A 92 6.50 -8.85 10.77
N HIS A 93 5.19 -9.05 10.78
CA HIS A 93 4.54 -10.31 10.43
C HIS A 93 4.15 -10.44 8.95
N PHE A 94 4.26 -9.36 8.16
CA PHE A 94 3.85 -9.40 6.76
C PHE A 94 4.87 -10.11 5.87
N MET A 95 4.40 -11.00 5.00
CA MET A 95 5.17 -11.70 3.98
C MET A 95 4.35 -11.68 2.68
N HIS A 96 4.70 -10.78 1.77
CA HIS A 96 3.94 -10.51 0.54
C HIS A 96 2.43 -10.30 0.77
N PRO A 97 2.04 -9.28 1.55
CA PRO A 97 0.64 -8.88 1.59
C PRO A 97 0.20 -8.52 0.16
N HIS A 98 -0.89 -9.12 -0.30
CA HIS A 98 -1.31 -9.00 -1.70
C HIS A 98 -2.60 -8.20 -1.85
N ASP A 99 -3.35 -8.00 -0.77
CA ASP A 99 -4.51 -7.13 -0.75
C ASP A 99 -4.83 -6.68 0.67
N VAL A 100 -5.79 -5.77 0.80
CA VAL A 100 -6.45 -5.44 2.06
C VAL A 100 -7.97 -5.40 1.87
N CYS A 101 -8.69 -5.71 2.93
CA CYS A 101 -10.13 -5.51 3.05
C CYS A 101 -10.42 -4.84 4.38
N LEU A 102 -11.44 -3.98 4.43
CA LEU A 102 -11.85 -3.29 5.64
C LEU A 102 -13.28 -3.70 6.00
N ASP A 103 -13.53 -3.95 7.29
CA ASP A 103 -14.89 -4.00 7.82
C ASP A 103 -15.40 -2.59 8.18
N ASP A 104 -16.63 -2.52 8.72
CA ASP A 104 -17.26 -1.26 9.07
C ASP A 104 -16.69 -0.61 10.34
N ASP A 105 -16.00 -1.38 11.18
CA ASP A 105 -15.23 -0.90 12.32
C ASP A 105 -13.81 -0.44 11.92
N GLU A 106 -13.50 -0.48 10.61
CA GLU A 106 -12.22 -0.15 10.01
C GLU A 106 -11.05 -1.07 10.44
N ASN A 107 -11.35 -2.30 10.83
CA ASN A 107 -10.32 -3.33 10.98
C ASN A 107 -9.84 -3.79 9.60
N LEU A 108 -8.55 -4.07 9.48
CA LEU A 108 -7.93 -4.50 8.23
C LEU A 108 -7.77 -6.02 8.21
N TYR A 109 -8.14 -6.63 7.08
CA TYR A 109 -7.90 -8.03 6.76
C TYR A 109 -6.90 -8.11 5.63
N VAL A 110 -5.79 -8.80 5.86
CA VAL A 110 -4.62 -8.79 4.98
C VAL A 110 -4.34 -10.21 4.47
N PRO A 111 -4.87 -10.58 3.29
CA PRO A 111 -4.44 -11.79 2.60
C PRO A 111 -3.01 -11.66 2.09
N GLN A 112 -2.27 -12.76 2.17
CA GLN A 112 -0.85 -12.82 1.83
C GLN A 112 -0.58 -13.95 0.83
N TRP A 113 0.32 -13.72 -0.11
CA TRP A 113 0.68 -14.71 -1.12
C TRP A 113 2.04 -15.34 -0.79
N ASN A 114 2.17 -16.66 -0.97
CA ASN A 114 3.42 -17.38 -0.68
C ASN A 114 3.98 -17.06 0.73
N ALA A 115 3.11 -17.12 1.73
CA ALA A 115 3.35 -16.63 3.08
C ALA A 115 3.25 -17.73 4.13
N ASN A 116 3.89 -18.89 3.91
CA ASN A 116 3.89 -20.03 4.84
C ASN A 116 2.48 -20.52 5.25
N GLN A 117 1.53 -20.51 4.31
CA GLN A 117 0.15 -20.99 4.53
C GLN A 117 -0.60 -20.27 5.66
N VAL A 118 -0.22 -19.03 5.99
CA VAL A 118 -0.95 -18.24 6.98
C VAL A 118 -2.32 -17.82 6.46
N TYR A 119 -3.32 -17.85 7.33
CA TYR A 119 -4.62 -17.24 7.07
C TYR A 119 -4.50 -15.71 6.96
N PRO A 120 -5.49 -15.03 6.35
CA PRO A 120 -5.52 -13.57 6.34
C PRO A 120 -5.36 -12.99 7.75
N MET A 121 -4.42 -12.06 7.90
CA MET A 121 -4.15 -11.41 9.18
C MET A 121 -5.19 -10.33 9.44
N ARG A 122 -5.74 -10.27 10.66
CA ARG A 122 -6.62 -9.17 11.10
C ARG A 122 -5.82 -8.18 11.93
N LEU A 123 -5.86 -6.91 11.55
CA LEU A 123 -5.35 -5.79 12.35
C LEU A 123 -6.55 -5.01 12.89
N THR A 124 -6.60 -4.87 14.21
CA THR A 124 -7.64 -4.10 14.88
C THR A 124 -7.28 -2.62 14.88
N ARG A 125 -8.25 -1.76 14.62
CA ARG A 125 -8.07 -0.32 14.82
C ARG A 125 -7.92 0.00 16.31
N ILE A 126 -6.95 0.85 16.66
CA ILE A 126 -6.71 1.33 18.04
C ILE A 126 -7.10 2.80 18.19
#